data_AF-A0BX67-F1
#
_entry.id   AF-A0BX67-F1
#
_cell.length_a   1.000
_cell.length_b   1.000
_cell.length_c   1.000
_cell.angle_alpha   90.00
_cell.angle_beta   90.00
_cell.angle_gamma   90.00
#
_symmetry.space_group_name_H-M   'P 1'
#
loop_
_entity.id
_entity.type
_entity.pdbx_description
1 polymer ?
#
loop_
_entity_poly.entity_id
_entity_poly.type
_entity_poly.pdbx_seq_one_letter_code
_entity_poly.pdbx_strand_id
1 'polypeptide(L)'
;MEIDILNELLSESVAKLFNPRAVYNFKKPNPVYDNYQKNSNNTSSSSISSMQSDQPKFEQPQQKLSNPPTIEQWVNIIGPQKLQESLTKLNIDLAKLTKRDLELMSMDQLQNEKKRVKNELKFYDANFQSIFNRFPLRNEKEPMRPLYIYYKKLKQQIDKQSTNNTQGEIQKRIEDLKKTRAELREKLNNFQNEFTTTHNRRIRFHKDIAPVEKEYKLYKEIKNEIQKLENILQKK
;
A
#
# COMPACT_ATOMS: atom_id res chain seq x y z
N MET A 1 -6.12 -25.27 35.09
CA MET A 1 -7.52 -24.84 35.36
C MET A 1 -8.10 -23.91 34.28
N GLU A 2 -7.49 -23.82 33.08
CA GLU A 2 -7.95 -22.92 31.99
C GLU A 2 -8.79 -23.64 30.89
N ILE A 3 -8.92 -24.97 30.96
CA ILE A 3 -9.47 -25.81 29.88
C ILE A 3 -10.94 -26.22 30.15
N ASP A 4 -11.39 -26.22 31.42
CA ASP A 4 -12.65 -26.89 31.81
C ASP A 4 -13.91 -26.01 31.68
N ILE A 5 -13.77 -24.70 31.57
CA ILE A 5 -14.93 -23.78 31.49
C ILE A 5 -15.66 -23.90 30.15
N LEU A 6 -14.93 -24.22 29.08
CA LEU A 6 -15.44 -24.21 27.71
C LEU A 6 -15.81 -25.59 27.17
N ASN A 7 -15.21 -26.69 27.63
CA ASN A 7 -15.58 -28.04 27.18
C ASN A 7 -17.00 -28.46 27.57
N GLU A 8 -17.69 -27.74 28.47
CA GLU A 8 -19.08 -28.04 28.86
C GLU A 8 -20.14 -27.16 28.22
N LEU A 9 -19.83 -25.90 27.85
CA LEU A 9 -20.63 -25.14 26.88
C LEU A 9 -20.37 -25.59 25.43
N LEU A 10 -19.19 -26.20 25.17
CA LEU A 10 -18.75 -26.84 23.92
C LEU A 10 -18.60 -28.36 24.07
N SER A 11 -19.44 -29.02 24.86
CA SER A 11 -19.69 -30.44 24.58
C SER A 11 -20.13 -30.47 23.11
N GLU A 12 -19.59 -31.41 22.31
CA GLU A 12 -19.98 -31.57 20.91
C GLU A 12 -21.52 -31.58 20.72
N SER A 13 -22.26 -31.91 21.78
CA SER A 13 -23.72 -31.86 21.86
C SER A 13 -24.34 -30.47 21.67
N VAL A 14 -23.73 -29.38 22.13
CA VAL A 14 -24.31 -28.02 22.03
C VAL A 14 -23.83 -27.31 20.76
N ALA A 15 -22.59 -27.55 20.33
CA ALA A 15 -22.04 -27.00 19.10
C ALA A 15 -22.76 -27.50 17.83
N LYS A 16 -23.27 -28.75 17.85
CA LYS A 16 -24.05 -29.37 16.75
C LYS A 16 -25.44 -28.72 16.54
N LEU A 17 -25.96 -27.99 17.53
CA LEU A 17 -27.30 -27.37 17.46
C LEU A 17 -27.35 -26.08 16.62
N PHE A 18 -26.20 -25.53 16.24
CA PHE A 18 -26.10 -24.23 15.55
C PHE A 18 -25.58 -24.32 14.11
N ASN A 19 -25.45 -25.51 13.52
CA ASN A 19 -24.87 -25.69 12.18
C ASN A 19 -25.88 -26.22 11.15
N PRO A 20 -26.67 -25.35 10.47
CA PRO A 20 -27.63 -25.76 9.46
C PRO A 20 -27.03 -26.05 8.07
N ARG A 21 -25.70 -26.13 7.90
CA ARG A 21 -25.07 -26.39 6.59
C ARG A 21 -23.91 -27.38 6.69
N ALA A 22 -24.26 -28.66 6.74
CA ALA A 22 -23.36 -29.74 6.34
C ALA A 22 -23.89 -30.34 5.03
N VAL A 23 -23.74 -29.62 3.91
CA VAL A 23 -23.84 -30.26 2.59
C VAL A 23 -22.95 -29.56 1.55
N TYR A 24 -22.05 -30.38 1.00
CA TYR A 24 -21.29 -30.29 -0.25
C TYR A 24 -20.13 -29.30 -0.41
N ASN A 25 -18.94 -29.91 -0.31
CA ASN A 25 -17.73 -29.57 -1.06
C ASN A 25 -18.01 -29.49 -2.57
N PHE A 26 -17.68 -28.38 -3.21
CA PHE A 26 -17.25 -28.41 -4.60
C PHE A 26 -15.98 -27.58 -4.80
N LYS A 27 -15.02 -28.27 -5.42
CA LYS A 27 -13.68 -27.83 -5.79
C LYS A 27 -13.75 -26.62 -6.72
N LYS A 28 -12.90 -25.62 -6.47
CA LYS A 28 -12.54 -24.62 -7.47
C LYS A 28 -11.66 -25.26 -8.55
N PRO A 29 -11.78 -24.81 -9.80
CA PRO A 29 -10.60 -24.59 -10.61
C PRO A 29 -10.50 -23.13 -11.04
N ASN A 30 -9.28 -22.61 -10.97
CA ASN A 30 -8.74 -21.49 -11.75
C ASN A 30 -7.47 -22.08 -12.43
N PRO A 31 -6.80 -21.47 -13.42
CA PRO A 31 -7.11 -20.25 -14.19
C PRO A 31 -6.85 -20.43 -15.71
N VAL A 32 -7.16 -19.42 -16.54
CA VAL A 32 -6.50 -19.27 -17.85
C VAL A 32 -6.09 -17.81 -18.03
N TYR A 33 -4.78 -17.58 -18.12
CA TYR A 33 -4.16 -16.35 -18.61
C TYR A 33 -4.31 -16.33 -20.13
N ASP A 34 -4.67 -15.20 -20.71
CA ASP A 34 -4.43 -14.99 -22.13
C ASP A 34 -3.92 -13.60 -22.48
N ASN A 35 -3.13 -13.61 -23.54
CA ASN A 35 -2.05 -12.70 -23.87
C ASN A 35 -2.47 -11.40 -24.57
N TYR A 36 -1.53 -10.46 -24.54
CA TYR A 36 -1.41 -9.24 -25.34
C TYR A 36 -1.48 -9.47 -26.86
N GLN A 37 -2.24 -8.64 -27.58
CA GLN A 37 -1.91 -8.04 -28.90
C GLN A 37 -2.68 -6.71 -29.04
N LYS A 38 -2.01 -5.54 -29.18
CA LYS A 38 -1.56 -4.86 -30.42
C LYS A 38 -2.68 -4.53 -31.43
N ASN A 39 -2.90 -3.22 -31.64
CA ASN A 39 -3.16 -2.50 -32.90
C ASN A 39 -3.26 -1.00 -32.53
N SER A 40 -2.46 -0.04 -33.01
CA SER A 40 -1.93 0.34 -34.33
C SER A 40 -2.94 1.05 -35.25
N ASN A 41 -2.70 2.36 -35.42
CA ASN A 41 -2.96 3.26 -36.57
C ASN A 41 -4.37 3.84 -36.80
N ASN A 42 -4.51 5.16 -36.72
CA ASN A 42 -4.46 6.09 -37.88
C ASN A 42 -4.85 7.53 -37.42
N THR A 43 -4.06 8.59 -37.64
CA THR A 43 -3.75 9.38 -38.86
C THR A 43 -4.81 10.46 -39.18
N SER A 44 -4.30 11.66 -39.52
CA SER A 44 -4.92 12.86 -40.17
C SER A 44 -5.12 14.05 -39.20
N SER A 45 -4.32 15.12 -39.18
CA SER A 45 -3.96 16.17 -40.17
C SER A 45 -5.02 17.26 -40.38
N SER A 46 -4.69 18.51 -40.00
CA SER A 46 -5.09 19.79 -40.66
C SER A 46 -4.53 20.99 -39.85
N SER A 47 -3.63 21.79 -40.45
CA SER A 47 -3.86 23.17 -40.99
C SER A 47 -3.82 24.26 -39.91
N ILE A 48 -2.69 24.96 -39.72
CA ILE A 48 -2.34 26.28 -40.26
C ILE A 48 -3.38 27.37 -39.93
N SER A 49 -2.99 28.27 -39.00
CA SER A 49 -3.40 29.69 -38.96
C SER A 49 -2.33 30.53 -38.26
N SER A 50 -2.01 31.64 -38.91
CA SER A 50 -1.12 32.75 -38.55
C SER A 50 -1.33 33.37 -37.17
N MET A 51 -0.28 33.98 -36.59
CA MET A 51 -0.28 35.43 -36.34
C MET A 51 1.09 35.94 -35.86
N GLN A 52 1.54 36.99 -36.56
CA GLN A 52 2.74 37.77 -36.32
C GLN A 52 2.43 38.81 -35.23
N SER A 53 3.28 38.93 -34.21
CA SER A 53 3.35 40.14 -33.39
C SER A 53 4.81 40.46 -33.07
N ASP A 54 5.23 41.61 -33.59
CA ASP A 54 6.54 42.22 -33.38
C ASP A 54 6.66 42.72 -31.93
N GLN A 55 7.72 42.30 -31.24
CA GLN A 55 8.27 43.00 -30.09
C GLN A 55 9.81 42.98 -30.10
N PRO A 56 10.45 44.01 -29.51
CA PRO A 56 11.83 44.37 -29.81
C PRO A 56 12.84 43.41 -29.17
N LYS A 57 13.88 43.07 -29.93
CA LYS A 57 15.06 42.33 -29.49
C LYS A 57 15.84 43.13 -28.44
N PHE A 58 15.78 42.69 -27.19
CA PHE A 58 16.88 42.89 -26.24
C PHE A 58 17.93 41.81 -26.54
N GLU A 59 19.02 42.20 -27.20
CA GLU A 59 20.17 41.34 -27.45
C GLU A 59 20.97 41.19 -26.15
N GLN A 60 20.77 40.05 -25.46
CA GLN A 60 21.82 39.48 -24.63
C GLN A 60 22.64 38.52 -25.50
N PRO A 61 23.99 38.49 -25.38
CA PRO A 61 24.84 37.64 -26.20
C PRO A 61 24.67 36.17 -25.77
N GLN A 62 23.64 35.50 -26.27
CA GLN A 62 23.54 34.06 -26.24
C GLN A 62 24.28 33.48 -27.44
N GLN A 63 25.42 32.87 -27.16
CA GLN A 63 26.15 32.03 -28.10
C GLN A 63 25.21 30.94 -28.63
N LYS A 64 24.65 31.14 -29.82
CA LYS A 64 23.90 30.11 -30.55
C LYS A 64 24.90 29.02 -30.96
N LEU A 65 24.94 27.90 -30.24
CA LEU A 65 25.50 26.66 -30.81
C LEU A 65 24.60 26.24 -31.97
N SER A 66 25.12 26.32 -33.18
CA SER A 66 24.40 26.13 -34.44
C SER A 66 24.14 24.66 -34.81
N ASN A 67 24.48 23.70 -33.94
CA ASN A 67 24.23 22.27 -34.15
C ASN A 67 23.57 21.65 -32.90
N PRO A 68 22.60 20.73 -33.05
CA PRO A 68 22.06 19.99 -31.91
C PRO A 68 23.19 19.23 -31.20
N PRO A 69 23.20 19.18 -29.86
CA PRO A 69 24.26 18.52 -29.12
C PRO A 69 24.32 17.04 -29.50
N THR A 70 25.55 16.52 -29.63
CA THR A 70 25.73 15.08 -29.87
C THR A 70 25.30 14.30 -28.63
N ILE A 71 24.91 13.04 -28.80
CA ILE A 71 24.51 12.15 -27.68
C ILE A 71 25.60 12.10 -26.60
N GLU A 72 26.87 12.01 -26.97
CA GLU A 72 27.98 12.00 -26.01
C GLU A 72 28.09 13.30 -25.22
N GLN A 73 27.89 14.45 -25.87
CA GLN A 73 27.85 15.75 -25.20
C GLN A 73 26.67 15.84 -24.24
N TRP A 74 25.53 15.25 -24.62
CA TRP A 74 24.38 15.16 -23.74
C TRP A 74 24.68 14.35 -22.49
N VAL A 75 25.30 13.17 -22.63
CA VAL A 75 25.58 12.28 -21.50
C VAL A 75 26.68 12.85 -20.59
N ASN A 76 27.75 13.39 -21.16
CA ASN A 76 28.94 13.76 -20.39
C ASN A 76 28.87 15.19 -19.81
N ILE A 77 28.08 16.09 -20.42
CA ILE A 77 28.06 17.50 -20.03
C ILE A 77 26.65 17.92 -19.60
N ILE A 78 25.67 17.78 -20.51
CA ILE A 78 24.31 18.30 -20.26
C ILE A 78 23.61 17.50 -19.18
N GLY A 79 23.77 16.18 -19.16
CA GLY A 79 23.20 15.26 -18.19
C GLY A 79 23.59 15.61 -16.75
N PRO A 80 24.90 15.69 -16.44
CA PRO A 80 25.38 16.13 -15.13
C PRO A 80 24.91 17.53 -14.75
N GLN A 81 24.87 18.49 -15.69
CA GLN A 81 24.33 19.82 -15.43
C GLN A 81 22.84 19.77 -15.07
N LYS A 82 22.04 19.01 -15.82
CA LYS A 82 20.61 18.82 -15.54
C LYS A 82 20.37 18.11 -14.21
N LEU A 83 21.22 17.13 -13.86
CA LEU A 83 21.19 16.53 -12.54
C LEU A 83 21.39 17.61 -11.47
N GLN A 84 22.45 18.43 -11.59
CA GLN A 84 22.76 19.47 -10.61
C GLN A 84 21.61 20.49 -10.49
N GLU A 85 21.04 20.96 -11.60
CA GLU A 85 19.84 21.82 -11.61
C GLU A 85 18.68 21.18 -10.83
N SER A 86 18.39 19.90 -11.09
CA SER A 86 17.34 19.16 -10.39
C SER A 86 17.65 19.03 -8.89
N LEU A 87 18.90 18.78 -8.50
CA LEU A 87 19.29 18.73 -7.08
C LEU A 87 19.08 20.07 -6.37
N THR A 88 19.43 21.17 -7.03
CA THR A 88 19.19 22.53 -6.51
C THR A 88 17.69 22.81 -6.37
N LYS A 89 16.87 22.48 -7.36
CA LYS A 89 15.40 22.66 -7.30
C LYS A 89 14.74 21.82 -6.22
N LEU A 90 15.24 20.60 -6.01
CA LEU A 90 14.72 19.71 -4.99
C LEU A 90 15.20 20.13 -3.58
N ASN A 91 16.29 20.91 -3.49
CA ASN A 91 17.01 21.25 -2.27
C ASN A 91 17.48 19.98 -1.53
N ILE A 92 18.10 19.06 -2.27
CA ILE A 92 18.54 17.76 -1.75
C ILE A 92 20.04 17.60 -1.98
N ASP A 93 20.73 17.26 -0.91
CA ASP A 93 22.12 16.81 -0.96
C ASP A 93 22.17 15.28 -0.91
N LEU A 94 22.36 14.64 -2.07
CA LEU A 94 22.37 13.17 -2.16
C LEU A 94 23.51 12.52 -1.38
N ALA A 95 24.61 13.25 -1.12
CA ALA A 95 25.74 12.74 -0.36
C ALA A 95 25.42 12.66 1.15
N LYS A 96 24.58 13.57 1.64
CA LYS A 96 24.17 13.63 3.05
C LYS A 96 22.89 12.89 3.36
N LEU A 97 22.13 12.50 2.34
CA LEU A 97 20.84 11.84 2.52
C LEU A 97 20.99 10.44 3.12
N THR A 98 20.77 10.35 4.43
CA THR A 98 20.84 9.10 5.17
C THR A 98 19.51 8.35 5.14
N LYS A 99 19.54 7.05 5.44
CA LYS A 99 18.32 6.25 5.61
C LYS A 99 17.42 6.83 6.72
N ARG A 100 18.01 7.41 7.78
CA ARG A 100 17.25 7.99 8.89
C ARG A 100 16.41 9.18 8.47
N ASP A 101 16.94 10.02 7.57
CA ASP A 101 16.21 11.21 7.12
C ASP A 101 14.90 10.82 6.44
N LEU A 102 14.91 9.76 5.63
CA LEU A 102 13.70 9.20 5.01
C LEU A 102 12.75 8.53 6.02
N GLU A 103 13.27 8.06 7.17
CA GLU A 103 12.46 7.47 8.23
C GLU A 103 11.71 8.51 9.06
N LEU A 104 12.24 9.73 9.16
CA LEU A 104 11.60 10.84 9.86
C LEU A 104 10.54 11.56 9.03
N MET A 105 10.55 11.40 7.70
CA MET A 105 9.57 12.04 6.83
C MET A 105 8.17 11.41 7.00
N SER A 106 7.15 12.26 7.06
CA SER A 106 5.75 11.83 7.07
C SER A 106 5.34 11.22 5.72
N MET A 107 4.23 10.49 5.71
CA MET A 107 3.68 9.91 4.49
C MET A 107 3.42 10.96 3.40
N ASP A 108 2.85 12.10 3.77
CA ASP A 108 2.57 13.19 2.82
C ASP A 108 3.86 13.81 2.28
N GLN A 109 4.86 13.99 3.15
CA GLN A 109 6.18 14.49 2.75
C GLN A 109 6.87 13.53 1.77
N LEU A 110 6.85 12.23 2.05
CA LEU A 110 7.41 11.20 1.16
C LEU A 110 6.69 11.16 -0.20
N GLN A 111 5.36 11.27 -0.21
CA GLN A 111 4.57 11.31 -1.45
C GLN A 111 4.86 12.57 -2.27
N ASN A 112 4.94 13.73 -1.60
CA ASN A 112 5.27 14.99 -2.25
C ASN A 112 6.68 14.95 -2.85
N GLU A 113 7.69 14.52 -2.08
CA GLU A 113 9.06 14.36 -2.60
C GLU A 113 9.12 13.38 -3.77
N LYS A 114 8.44 12.24 -3.67
CA LYS A 114 8.36 11.27 -4.77
C LYS A 114 7.77 11.90 -6.04
N LYS A 115 6.77 12.77 -5.90
CA LYS A 115 6.16 13.52 -7.01
C LYS A 115 7.15 14.53 -7.59
N ARG A 116 7.83 15.31 -6.74
CA ARG A 116 8.85 16.30 -7.16
C ARG A 116 9.98 15.63 -7.94
N VAL A 117 10.58 14.57 -7.41
CA VAL A 117 11.65 13.80 -8.08
C VAL A 117 11.17 13.21 -9.41
N LYS A 118 9.95 12.68 -9.45
CA LYS A 118 9.37 12.14 -10.69
C LYS A 118 9.20 13.22 -11.76
N ASN A 119 8.85 14.44 -11.37
CA ASN A 119 8.71 15.56 -12.30
C ASN A 119 10.06 15.97 -12.89
N GLU A 120 11.13 16.03 -12.10
CA GLU A 120 12.48 16.30 -12.60
C GLU A 120 12.97 15.23 -13.59
N LEU A 121 12.73 13.95 -13.28
CA LEU A 121 13.04 12.85 -14.22
C LEU A 121 12.25 12.96 -15.53
N LYS A 122 10.97 13.34 -15.46
CA LYS A 122 10.14 13.58 -16.66
C LYS A 122 10.62 14.78 -17.47
N PHE A 123 11.04 15.84 -16.78
CA PHE A 123 11.57 17.04 -17.43
C PHE A 123 12.84 16.72 -18.22
N TYR A 124 13.71 15.89 -17.66
CA TYR A 124 14.88 15.37 -18.36
C TYR A 124 14.51 14.56 -19.62
N ASP A 125 13.59 13.60 -19.48
CA ASP A 125 13.11 12.78 -20.61
C ASP A 125 12.49 13.66 -21.71
N ALA A 126 11.71 14.69 -21.34
CA ALA A 126 11.08 15.61 -22.28
C ALA A 126 12.10 16.51 -23.01
N ASN A 127 13.11 17.02 -22.31
CA ASN A 127 14.18 17.81 -22.93
C ASN A 127 15.05 16.97 -23.87
N PHE A 128 15.32 15.71 -23.51
CA PHE A 128 16.00 14.80 -24.42
C PHE A 128 15.15 14.54 -25.66
N GLN A 129 13.85 14.28 -25.46
CA GLN A 129 12.92 14.02 -26.56
C GLN A 129 12.77 15.22 -27.50
N SER A 130 12.77 16.46 -27.00
CA SER A 130 12.66 17.64 -27.85
C SER A 130 13.87 17.85 -28.76
N ILE A 131 15.05 17.35 -28.37
CA ILE A 131 16.30 17.50 -29.15
C ILE A 131 16.51 16.31 -30.08
N PHE A 132 16.29 15.09 -29.59
CA PHE A 132 16.60 13.85 -30.34
C PHE A 132 15.37 13.19 -30.97
N ASN A 133 14.16 13.75 -30.80
CA ASN A 133 12.88 13.20 -31.26
C ASN A 133 12.60 11.75 -30.81
N ARG A 134 13.23 11.31 -29.72
CA ARG A 134 13.06 9.98 -29.10
C ARG A 134 13.30 10.05 -27.60
N PHE A 135 12.89 9.03 -26.86
CA PHE A 135 13.22 8.91 -25.44
C PHE A 135 14.68 8.48 -25.20
N PRO A 136 15.27 8.85 -24.06
CA PRO A 136 16.63 8.43 -23.73
C PRO A 136 16.70 6.94 -23.38
N LEU A 137 17.75 6.29 -23.89
CA LEU A 137 18.13 4.91 -23.63
C LEU A 137 18.81 4.77 -22.26
N ARG A 138 19.13 3.54 -21.85
CA ARG A 138 19.70 3.25 -20.53
C ARG A 138 20.97 4.05 -20.22
N ASN A 139 21.91 4.10 -21.16
CA ASN A 139 23.18 4.83 -20.99
C ASN A 139 22.95 6.34 -20.95
N GLU A 140 21.96 6.83 -21.68
CA GLU A 140 21.62 8.25 -21.72
C GLU A 140 20.89 8.70 -20.45
N LYS A 141 20.33 7.76 -19.69
CA LYS A 141 19.72 8.00 -18.37
C LYS A 141 20.72 7.89 -17.22
N GLU A 142 21.93 7.40 -17.49
CA GLU A 142 22.97 7.18 -16.49
C GLU A 142 23.30 8.46 -15.69
N PRO A 143 23.40 9.66 -16.30
CA PRO A 143 23.65 10.88 -15.54
C PRO A 143 22.57 11.19 -14.49
N MET A 144 21.32 10.77 -14.72
CA MET A 144 20.20 10.98 -13.79
C MET A 144 20.01 9.80 -12.81
N ARG A 145 20.87 8.77 -12.88
CA ARG A 145 20.82 7.58 -12.00
C ARG A 145 20.72 7.92 -10.51
N PRO A 146 21.39 8.95 -9.97
CA PRO A 146 21.25 9.28 -8.55
C PRO A 146 19.79 9.60 -8.15
N LEU A 147 19.04 10.31 -9.00
CA LEU A 147 17.62 10.59 -8.77
C LEU A 147 16.72 9.36 -8.94
N TYR A 148 17.04 8.45 -9.87
CA TYR A 148 16.34 7.18 -9.96
C TYR A 148 16.50 6.32 -8.69
N ILE A 149 17.71 6.28 -8.12
CA ILE A 149 17.96 5.59 -6.85
C ILE A 149 17.18 6.25 -5.73
N TYR A 150 17.19 7.58 -5.64
CA TYR A 150 16.44 8.30 -4.62
C TYR A 150 14.92 8.07 -4.73
N TYR A 151 14.36 8.17 -5.94
CA TYR A 151 12.96 7.83 -6.21
C TYR A 151 12.61 6.39 -5.76
N LYS A 152 13.49 5.43 -6.05
CA LYS A 152 13.30 4.04 -5.61
C LYS A 152 13.28 3.92 -4.09
N LYS A 153 14.20 4.60 -3.39
CA LYS A 153 14.23 4.64 -1.92
C LYS A 153 12.94 5.24 -1.34
N LEU A 154 12.47 6.35 -1.90
CA LEU A 154 11.19 6.96 -1.51
C LEU A 154 10.01 5.99 -1.68
N LYS A 155 9.95 5.27 -2.82
CA LYS A 155 8.91 4.27 -3.06
C LYS A 155 8.96 3.15 -2.01
N GLN A 156 10.15 2.58 -1.78
CA GLN A 156 10.34 1.53 -0.77
C GLN A 156 9.91 2.00 0.63
N GLN A 157 10.21 3.25 0.97
CA GLN A 157 9.88 3.80 2.26
C GLN A 157 8.37 4.03 2.42
N ILE A 158 7.69 4.51 1.38
CA ILE A 158 6.22 4.63 1.36
C ILE A 158 5.59 3.25 1.55
N ASP A 159 6.03 2.25 0.79
CA ASP A 159 5.49 0.88 0.88
C ASP A 159 5.71 0.28 2.28
N LYS A 160 6.87 0.55 2.90
CA LYS A 160 7.20 0.16 4.27
C LYS A 160 6.30 0.85 5.31
N GLN A 161 6.15 2.18 5.24
CA GLN A 161 5.31 2.93 6.17
C GLN A 161 3.83 2.54 6.05
N SER A 162 3.31 2.36 4.82
CA SER A 162 1.95 1.85 4.61
C SER A 162 1.74 0.48 5.24
N THR A 163 2.71 -0.42 5.07
CA THR A 163 2.65 -1.76 5.68
C THR A 163 2.65 -1.66 7.20
N ASN A 164 3.56 -0.89 7.78
CA ASN A 164 3.64 -0.70 9.23
C ASN A 164 2.35 -0.10 9.81
N ASN A 165 1.74 0.87 9.13
CA ASN A 165 0.48 1.46 9.56
C ASN A 165 -0.65 0.41 9.59
N THR A 166 -0.81 -0.37 8.51
CA THR A 166 -1.78 -1.45 8.47
C THR A 166 -1.54 -2.51 9.56
N GLN A 167 -0.28 -2.83 9.85
CA GLN A 167 0.05 -3.74 10.96
C GLN A 167 -0.37 -3.14 12.32
N GLY A 168 -0.11 -1.86 12.55
CA GLY A 168 -0.53 -1.16 13.77
C GLY A 168 -2.06 -1.13 13.92
N GLU A 169 -2.80 -0.89 12.84
CA GLU A 169 -4.27 -0.93 12.83
C GLU A 169 -4.82 -2.32 13.17
N ILE A 170 -4.24 -3.37 12.57
CA ILE A 170 -4.63 -4.77 12.86
C ILE A 170 -4.32 -5.11 14.32
N GLN A 171 -3.16 -4.72 14.85
CA GLN A 171 -2.78 -4.96 16.24
C GLN A 171 -3.74 -4.27 17.21
N LYS A 172 -4.06 -2.99 16.97
CA LYS A 172 -5.05 -2.25 17.76
C LYS A 172 -6.42 -2.94 17.72
N ARG A 173 -6.87 -3.37 16.54
CA ARG A 173 -8.15 -4.09 16.40
C ARG A 173 -8.16 -5.41 17.17
N ILE A 174 -7.06 -6.16 17.16
CA ILE A 174 -6.92 -7.40 17.94
C ILE A 174 -7.03 -7.10 19.45
N GLU A 175 -6.41 -6.01 19.91
CA GLU A 175 -6.46 -5.58 21.31
C GLU A 175 -7.89 -5.23 21.74
N ASP A 176 -8.60 -4.43 20.95
CA ASP A 176 -10.00 -4.06 21.19
C ASP A 176 -10.89 -5.33 21.27
N LEU A 177 -10.74 -6.24 20.31
CA LEU A 177 -11.47 -7.51 20.28
C LEU A 177 -11.15 -8.40 21.49
N LYS A 178 -9.89 -8.44 21.94
CA LYS A 178 -9.48 -9.19 23.14
C LYS A 178 -10.15 -8.66 24.39
N LYS A 179 -10.28 -7.34 24.52
CA LYS A 179 -11.00 -6.69 25.62
C LYS A 179 -12.49 -7.08 25.60
N THR A 180 -13.18 -6.90 24.47
CA THR A 180 -14.59 -7.29 24.35
C THR A 180 -14.81 -8.79 24.60
N ARG A 181 -13.88 -9.63 24.14
CA ARG A 181 -13.93 -11.08 24.41
C ARG A 181 -13.86 -11.39 25.91
N ALA A 182 -13.04 -10.65 26.66
CA ALA A 182 -12.91 -10.83 28.11
C ALA A 182 -14.20 -10.43 28.84
N GLU A 183 -14.80 -9.29 28.47
CA GLU A 183 -16.08 -8.82 29.02
C GLU A 183 -17.21 -9.83 28.76
N LEU A 184 -17.32 -10.36 27.53
CA LEU A 184 -18.29 -11.39 27.19
C LEU A 184 -18.04 -12.69 27.97
N ARG A 185 -16.77 -13.07 28.17
CA ARG A 185 -16.42 -14.25 28.96
C ARG A 185 -16.88 -14.11 30.41
N GLU A 186 -16.65 -12.95 31.02
CA GLU A 186 -17.09 -12.67 32.39
C GLU A 186 -18.61 -12.74 32.51
N LYS A 187 -19.33 -12.10 31.59
CA LYS A 187 -20.81 -12.15 31.56
C LYS A 187 -21.35 -13.59 31.43
N LEU A 188 -20.75 -14.39 30.54
CA LEU A 188 -21.14 -15.79 30.36
C LEU A 188 -20.81 -16.65 31.60
N ASN A 189 -19.67 -16.40 32.26
CA ASN A 189 -19.30 -17.06 33.51
C ASN A 189 -20.28 -16.73 34.64
N ASN A 190 -20.66 -15.45 34.79
CA ASN A 190 -21.62 -15.03 35.80
C ASN A 190 -22.97 -15.72 35.60
N PHE A 191 -23.47 -15.75 34.36
CA PHE A 191 -24.69 -16.47 34.04
C PHE A 191 -24.59 -17.98 34.35
N GLN A 192 -23.47 -18.61 34.03
CA GLN A 192 -23.25 -20.03 34.34
C GLN A 192 -23.28 -20.30 35.85
N ASN A 193 -22.67 -19.43 36.65
CA ASN A 193 -22.64 -19.53 38.11
C ASN A 193 -24.05 -19.36 38.71
N GLU A 194 -24.79 -18.34 38.26
CA GLU A 194 -26.18 -18.09 38.65
C GLU A 194 -27.07 -19.28 38.29
N PHE A 195 -26.97 -19.77 37.05
CA PHE A 195 -27.76 -20.91 36.57
C PHE A 195 -27.54 -22.14 37.44
N THR A 196 -26.27 -22.45 37.74
CA THR A 196 -25.90 -23.62 38.54
C THR A 196 -26.43 -23.49 39.97
N THR A 197 -26.36 -22.30 40.55
CA THR A 197 -26.88 -22.01 41.90
C THR A 197 -28.40 -22.16 41.96
N THR A 198 -29.14 -21.65 40.98
CA THR A 198 -30.61 -21.68 40.98
C THR A 198 -31.20 -23.05 40.64
N HIS A 199 -30.60 -23.77 39.69
CA HIS A 199 -31.16 -25.01 39.17
C HIS A 199 -30.50 -26.26 39.75
N ASN A 200 -29.44 -26.10 40.56
CA ASN A 200 -28.61 -27.15 41.10
C ASN A 200 -28.10 -28.15 40.01
N ARG A 201 -27.94 -27.64 38.78
CA ARG A 201 -27.44 -28.40 37.63
C ARG A 201 -26.69 -27.48 36.67
N ARG A 202 -25.83 -28.07 35.87
CA ARG A 202 -25.13 -27.37 34.78
C ARG A 202 -26.03 -27.15 33.57
N ILE A 203 -25.70 -26.13 32.78
CA ILE A 203 -26.32 -25.84 31.48
C ILE A 203 -26.10 -27.04 30.55
N ARG A 204 -27.17 -27.58 29.97
CA ARG A 204 -27.10 -28.75 29.06
C ARG A 204 -27.88 -28.55 27.77
N PHE A 205 -28.94 -27.75 27.81
CA PHE A 205 -29.86 -27.58 26.69
C PHE A 205 -29.74 -26.20 26.07
N HIS A 206 -30.06 -26.09 24.78
CA HIS A 206 -30.11 -24.80 24.10
C HIS A 206 -31.10 -23.82 24.75
N LYS A 207 -32.21 -24.31 25.29
CA LYS A 207 -33.18 -23.48 26.03
C LYS A 207 -32.58 -22.80 27.25
N ASP A 208 -31.58 -23.42 27.89
CA ASP A 208 -30.92 -22.90 29.08
C ASP A 208 -30.07 -21.65 28.77
N ILE A 209 -29.53 -21.55 27.54
CA ILE A 209 -28.68 -20.41 27.12
C ILE A 209 -29.45 -19.32 26.38
N ALA A 210 -30.75 -19.50 26.15
CA ALA A 210 -31.59 -18.51 25.46
C ALA A 210 -31.43 -17.07 26.00
N PRO A 211 -31.29 -16.84 27.33
CA PRO A 211 -31.08 -15.50 27.87
C PRO A 211 -29.75 -14.83 27.47
N VAL A 212 -28.72 -15.63 27.16
CA VAL A 212 -27.36 -15.16 26.84
C VAL A 212 -26.88 -15.61 25.45
N GLU A 213 -27.82 -16.02 24.58
CA GLU A 213 -27.51 -16.61 23.28
C GLU A 213 -26.76 -15.63 22.38
N LYS A 214 -27.15 -14.35 22.42
CA LYS A 214 -26.55 -13.29 21.61
C LYS A 214 -25.09 -13.07 22.01
N GLU A 215 -24.82 -12.98 23.31
CA GLU A 215 -23.49 -12.81 23.89
C GLU A 215 -22.59 -14.00 23.56
N TYR A 216 -23.13 -15.22 23.63
CA TYR A 216 -22.41 -16.43 23.25
C TYR A 216 -22.03 -16.45 21.76
N LYS A 217 -22.96 -16.06 20.87
CA LYS A 217 -22.68 -15.94 19.42
C LYS A 217 -21.57 -14.92 19.16
N LEU A 218 -21.68 -13.73 19.75
CA LEU A 218 -20.67 -12.67 19.63
C LEU A 218 -19.30 -13.12 20.14
N TYR A 219 -19.24 -13.81 21.28
CA TYR A 219 -18.00 -14.35 21.82
C TYR A 219 -17.31 -15.30 20.83
N LYS A 220 -18.08 -16.18 20.19
CA LYS A 220 -17.57 -17.12 19.19
C LYS A 220 -17.08 -16.41 17.93
N GLU A 221 -17.83 -15.42 17.45
CA GLU A 221 -17.46 -14.60 16.30
C GLU A 221 -16.15 -13.84 16.54
N ILE A 222 -16.06 -13.13 17.68
CA ILE A 222 -14.87 -12.39 18.09
C ILE A 222 -13.66 -13.31 18.24
N LYS A 223 -13.82 -14.49 18.85
CA LYS A 223 -12.74 -15.48 18.96
C LYS A 223 -12.21 -15.89 17.58
N ASN A 224 -13.11 -16.13 16.63
CA ASN A 224 -12.73 -16.47 15.26
C ASN A 224 -12.09 -15.29 14.52
N GLU A 225 -12.58 -14.06 14.74
CA GLU A 225 -12.02 -12.84 14.15
C GLU A 225 -10.59 -12.59 14.64
N ILE A 226 -10.33 -12.69 15.94
CA ILE A 226 -8.99 -12.59 16.52
C ILE A 226 -8.04 -13.60 15.86
N GLN A 227 -8.45 -14.87 15.76
CA GLN A 227 -7.62 -15.90 15.14
C GLN A 227 -7.32 -15.59 13.66
N LYS A 228 -8.30 -15.08 12.91
CA LYS A 228 -8.10 -14.67 11.51
C LYS A 228 -7.09 -13.53 11.41
N LEU A 229 -7.21 -12.51 12.26
CA LEU A 229 -6.32 -11.35 12.26
C LEU A 229 -4.89 -11.73 12.70
N GLU A 230 -4.75 -12.59 13.72
CA GLU A 230 -3.44 -13.10 14.15
C GLU A 230 -2.76 -13.94 13.06
N ASN A 231 -3.54 -14.77 12.33
CA ASN A 231 -3.02 -15.52 11.18
C ASN A 231 -2.55 -14.60 10.04
N ILE A 232 -3.20 -13.44 9.83
CA ILE A 232 -2.78 -12.45 8.83
C ILE A 232 -1.43 -11.83 9.24
N LEU A 233 -1.21 -11.62 10.53
CA LEU A 233 0.05 -11.10 11.07
C LEU A 233 1.19 -12.13 10.99
N GLN A 234 0.90 -13.43 11.14
CA GLN A 234 1.90 -14.51 11.16
C GLN A 234 2.27 -15.08 9.77
N LYS A 235 1.40 -14.92 8.76
CA LYS A 235 1.61 -15.48 7.40
C LYS A 235 2.47 -14.58 6.49
N LYS A 236 3.19 -13.60 7.01
CA LYS A 236 4.06 -12.69 6.25
C LYS A 236 5.42 -12.58 6.90
#